data_AF-A0A8C9DA05-F1
#
_entry.id   AF-A0A8C9DA05-F1
#
_cell.length_a   1.000
_cell.length_b   1.000
_cell.length_c   1.000
_cell.angle_alpha   90.00
_cell.angle_beta   90.00
_cell.angle_gamma   90.00
#
_symmetry.space_group_name_H-M   'P 1'
#
loop_
_entity.id
_entity.type
_entity.pdbx_description
1 polymer ?
#
loop_
_entity_poly.entity_id
_entity_poly.type
_entity_poly.pdbx_seq_one_letter_code
_entity_poly.pdbx_strand_id
1 'polypeptide(L)'
;MRFREPLLGGSAAMPGASLQRACRLLVAVCALHLGVTLVYYLAGRDLNRLPQLVGVPTPLQGGSNGAAAIEQPSAELRPRGAPPLPLLDASSELRSGRDSSPDADSHPGPGPASNLTSAPVPSTTVLSLLACPEESPLLVGPMVIEFNMPVDLKLVEKQNPEVKVGGRYTPKNCISPHKVAIIIPFRNRQEHLKYWLYYLHPVLQRQQLDYGIYVINQAGETMFNRAKLLNIGFQEALKDYDYNCFVFSDVDLIPMNDHNAYRCFSQPRHISVAMDKFGFSLPYVQYFGGVSALSKQQFLTINGFPNNYWGWGGEDDDIFNRLVFRGMSVSRPNAVVGKCRMIRHSRDKKNEPNPQRFDRIAHTKETMLSDGLNTLSYKVLDIERNPLYTKITVDIGTPS
;
A
#
# COMPACT_ATOMS: atom_id res chain seq x y z
N MET A 1 -0.66 -89.14 -10.58
CA MET A 1 -0.66 -88.72 -12.00
C MET A 1 0.09 -87.40 -12.11
N ARG A 2 1.10 -87.35 -12.99
CA ARG A 2 1.88 -86.15 -13.38
C ARG A 2 1.02 -85.21 -14.21
N PHE A 3 1.19 -83.90 -14.05
CA PHE A 3 1.14 -82.86 -15.11
C PHE A 3 1.94 -81.65 -14.59
N ARG A 4 3.24 -81.51 -14.90
CA ARG A 4 3.90 -80.87 -16.07
C ARG A 4 3.68 -79.35 -16.16
N GLU A 5 4.77 -78.61 -15.99
CA GLU A 5 4.98 -77.17 -16.29
C GLU A 5 4.70 -76.83 -17.77
N PRO A 6 4.64 -75.52 -18.08
CA PRO A 6 5.75 -74.94 -18.85
C PRO A 6 6.34 -73.63 -18.28
N LEU A 7 7.67 -73.57 -18.36
CA LEU A 7 8.54 -72.40 -18.29
C LEU A 7 8.31 -71.43 -19.47
N LEU A 8 8.57 -70.13 -19.23
CA LEU A 8 9.11 -69.06 -20.11
C LEU A 8 8.94 -67.74 -19.31
N GLY A 9 9.95 -67.00 -18.85
CA GLY A 9 11.17 -66.56 -19.52
C GLY A 9 11.01 -65.08 -19.92
N GLY A 10 11.60 -64.14 -19.15
CA GLY A 10 11.51 -62.71 -19.50
C GLY A 10 12.02 -61.73 -18.45
N SER A 11 13.33 -61.67 -18.27
CA SER A 11 14.02 -60.58 -17.55
C SER A 11 13.85 -59.26 -18.32
N ALA A 12 13.00 -58.34 -17.85
CA ALA A 12 12.91 -56.99 -18.39
C ALA A 12 14.04 -56.13 -17.80
N ALA A 13 15.14 -56.02 -18.54
CA ALA A 13 16.22 -55.09 -18.26
C ALA A 13 15.70 -53.64 -18.25
N MET A 14 16.06 -52.89 -17.20
CA MET A 14 15.84 -51.45 -17.05
C MET A 14 16.46 -50.65 -18.22
N PRO A 15 15.79 -49.62 -18.77
CA PRO A 15 16.31 -48.84 -19.90
C PRO A 15 17.32 -47.79 -19.43
N GLY A 16 18.50 -48.22 -18.96
CA GLY A 16 19.55 -47.32 -18.47
C GLY A 16 20.04 -46.31 -19.51
N ALA A 17 19.96 -46.67 -20.80
CA ALA A 17 20.41 -45.80 -21.89
C ALA A 17 19.50 -44.59 -22.14
N SER A 18 18.19 -44.71 -21.92
CA SER A 18 17.26 -43.59 -22.13
C SER A 18 17.35 -42.57 -20.99
N LEU A 19 17.47 -43.05 -19.75
CA LEU A 19 17.66 -42.21 -18.57
C LEU A 19 18.99 -41.45 -18.65
N GLN A 20 20.07 -42.12 -19.06
CA GLN A 20 21.37 -41.49 -19.23
C GLN A 20 21.36 -40.40 -20.32
N ARG A 21 20.63 -40.61 -21.43
CA ARG A 21 20.45 -39.58 -22.47
C ARG A 21 19.65 -38.39 -21.95
N ALA A 22 18.58 -38.62 -21.19
CA ALA A 22 17.77 -37.55 -20.60
C ALA A 22 18.59 -36.71 -19.59
N CYS A 23 19.39 -37.35 -18.73
CA CYS A 23 20.26 -36.64 -17.80
C CYS A 23 21.33 -35.81 -18.51
N ARG A 24 21.95 -36.33 -19.58
CA ARG A 24 22.92 -35.56 -20.39
C ARG A 24 22.29 -34.35 -21.06
N LEU A 25 21.06 -34.50 -21.57
CA LEU A 25 20.32 -33.39 -22.18
C LEU A 25 20.00 -32.30 -21.15
N LEU A 26 19.58 -32.70 -19.95
CA LEU A 26 19.29 -31.78 -18.86
C LEU A 26 20.54 -30.99 -18.43
N VAL A 27 21.68 -31.67 -18.27
CA VAL A 27 22.95 -31.00 -17.93
C VAL A 27 23.37 -30.01 -19.03
N ALA A 28 23.21 -30.37 -20.30
CA ALA A 28 23.51 -29.47 -21.41
C ALA A 28 22.60 -28.23 -21.42
N VAL A 29 21.30 -28.40 -21.16
CA VAL A 29 20.35 -27.28 -21.05
C VAL A 29 20.67 -26.39 -19.85
N CYS A 30 21.02 -26.96 -18.71
CA CYS A 30 21.46 -26.19 -17.54
C CYS A 30 22.75 -25.40 -17.81
N ALA A 31 23.74 -26.02 -18.46
CA ALA A 31 24.98 -25.35 -18.83
C ALA A 31 24.74 -24.20 -19.82
N LEU A 32 23.87 -24.39 -20.81
CA LEU A 32 23.47 -23.35 -21.75
C LEU A 32 22.75 -22.20 -21.03
N HIS A 33 21.82 -22.51 -20.13
CA HIS A 33 21.10 -21.49 -19.36
C HIS A 33 22.04 -20.67 -18.47
N LEU A 34 22.98 -21.32 -17.78
CA LEU A 34 24.00 -20.64 -16.98
C LEU A 34 24.91 -19.77 -17.86
N GLY A 35 25.30 -20.25 -19.04
CA GLY A 35 26.08 -19.50 -20.01
C GLY A 35 25.36 -18.23 -20.50
N VAL A 36 24.09 -18.35 -20.88
CA VAL A 36 23.26 -17.19 -21.29
C VAL A 36 23.08 -16.22 -20.13
N THR A 37 22.84 -16.72 -18.93
CA THR A 37 22.71 -15.88 -17.72
C THR A 37 24.01 -15.14 -17.42
N LEU A 38 25.16 -15.80 -17.56
CA LEU A 38 26.48 -15.19 -17.38
C LEU A 38 26.76 -14.12 -18.44
N VAL A 39 26.47 -14.40 -19.71
CA VAL A 39 26.61 -13.42 -20.80
C VAL A 39 25.70 -12.22 -20.58
N TYR A 40 24.44 -12.44 -20.20
CA TYR A 40 23.50 -11.36 -19.84
C TYR A 40 24.04 -10.52 -18.66
N TYR A 41 24.59 -11.17 -17.63
CA TYR A 41 25.16 -10.49 -16.46
C TYR A 41 26.43 -9.70 -16.80
N LEU A 42 27.27 -10.23 -17.68
CA LEU A 42 28.50 -9.57 -18.15
C LEU A 42 28.20 -8.43 -19.13
N ALA A 43 27.24 -8.60 -20.03
CA ALA A 43 26.77 -7.57 -20.96
C ALA A 43 26.02 -6.43 -20.25
N GLY A 44 25.39 -6.73 -19.11
CA GLY A 44 24.74 -5.74 -18.24
C GLY A 44 25.69 -4.96 -17.32
N ARG A 45 26.99 -5.27 -17.31
CA ARG A 45 28.01 -4.49 -16.59
C ARG A 45 28.77 -3.58 -17.56
N ASP A 46 28.75 -2.29 -17.25
CA ASP A 46 29.66 -1.30 -17.80
C ASP A 46 31.09 -1.67 -17.37
N LEU A 47 31.85 -2.33 -18.26
CA LEU A 47 33.21 -2.84 -17.99
C LEU A 47 34.22 -1.73 -17.65
N ASN A 48 33.85 -0.46 -17.76
CA ASN A 48 34.68 0.69 -17.44
C ASN A 48 34.91 0.93 -15.93
N ARG A 49 34.25 0.16 -15.04
CA ARG A 49 34.43 0.28 -13.57
C ARG A 49 35.32 -0.79 -12.93
N LEU A 50 35.93 -1.68 -13.71
CA LEU A 50 36.79 -2.75 -13.20
C LEU A 50 38.14 -2.34 -12.55
N PRO A 51 38.73 -1.14 -12.74
CA PRO A 51 40.00 -0.83 -12.07
C PRO A 51 39.88 -0.46 -10.58
N GLN A 52 38.68 -0.29 -10.01
CA GLN A 52 38.54 0.16 -8.61
C GLN A 52 38.31 -0.96 -7.59
N LEU A 53 38.21 -2.22 -8.02
CA LEU A 53 37.92 -3.38 -7.15
C LEU A 53 39.09 -4.33 -6.94
N VAL A 54 40.24 -4.06 -7.56
CA VAL A 54 41.47 -4.83 -7.34
C VAL A 54 42.57 -3.85 -6.95
N GLY A 55 42.84 -3.77 -5.64
CA GLY A 55 43.93 -2.97 -5.09
C GLY A 55 45.29 -3.50 -5.56
N VAL A 56 45.81 -2.91 -6.64
CA VAL A 56 47.21 -3.06 -7.06
C VAL A 56 47.85 -1.66 -7.02
N PRO A 57 49.03 -1.47 -6.40
CA PRO A 57 49.69 -0.18 -6.34
C PRO A 57 50.27 0.20 -7.71
N THR A 58 50.06 1.44 -8.12
CA THR A 58 50.66 2.04 -9.32
C THR A 58 52.18 2.23 -9.12
N PRO A 59 53.04 1.93 -10.11
CA PRO A 59 54.44 2.29 -10.05
C PRO A 59 54.66 3.77 -10.41
N LEU A 60 55.60 4.39 -9.69
CA LEU A 60 56.15 5.72 -9.92
C LEU A 60 57.01 5.79 -11.20
N GLN A 61 56.68 6.74 -12.08
CA GLN A 61 57.58 7.39 -13.05
C GLN A 61 56.81 8.62 -13.58
N GLY A 62 57.28 9.87 -13.60
CA GLY A 62 58.60 10.46 -13.46
C GLY A 62 58.78 11.53 -14.56
N GLY A 63 58.55 12.81 -14.23
CA GLY A 63 58.91 14.02 -15.02
C GLY A 63 57.97 14.38 -16.20
N SER A 64 57.68 15.64 -16.55
CA SER A 64 58.19 16.95 -16.13
C SER A 64 57.30 18.08 -16.71
N ASN A 65 57.31 19.25 -16.05
CA ASN A 65 56.88 20.60 -16.46
C ASN A 65 55.38 20.94 -16.27
N GLY A 66 54.97 21.94 -15.49
CA GLY A 66 55.67 22.94 -14.68
C GLY A 66 54.66 23.89 -13.98
N ALA A 67 55.11 24.45 -12.84
CA ALA A 67 54.70 25.67 -12.11
C ALA A 67 53.18 26.04 -12.05
N ALA A 68 52.56 26.30 -10.88
CA ALA A 68 53.02 27.23 -9.86
C ALA A 68 52.46 26.98 -8.44
N ALA A 69 53.35 27.24 -7.49
CA ALA A 69 53.31 27.54 -6.05
C ALA A 69 52.00 28.04 -5.37
N ILE A 70 51.69 27.47 -4.19
CA ILE A 70 51.68 28.08 -2.82
C ILE A 70 50.34 28.81 -2.53
N GLU A 71 49.54 28.59 -1.47
CA GLU A 71 49.77 28.38 -0.02
C GLU A 71 48.45 27.88 0.63
N GLN A 72 48.53 27.11 1.72
CA GLN A 72 47.45 27.00 2.73
C GLN A 72 47.75 27.98 3.88
N PRO A 73 46.72 28.49 4.59
CA PRO A 73 46.62 28.06 5.98
C PRO A 73 45.19 27.83 6.51
N SER A 74 45.14 27.04 7.58
CA SER A 74 44.03 26.74 8.48
C SER A 74 43.37 27.98 9.11
N ALA A 75 42.04 27.95 9.31
CA ALA A 75 41.32 28.34 10.55
C ALA A 75 39.78 28.36 10.37
N GLU A 76 39.11 27.51 11.14
CA GLU A 76 37.98 27.77 12.07
C GLU A 76 36.71 28.62 11.73
N LEU A 77 35.58 28.13 12.28
CA LEU A 77 34.34 28.81 12.75
C LEU A 77 33.18 29.20 11.78
N ARG A 78 32.20 28.28 11.70
CA ARG A 78 30.71 28.42 11.85
C ARG A 78 29.87 29.38 10.93
N PRO A 79 28.53 29.15 10.82
CA PRO A 79 27.80 29.24 9.55
C PRO A 79 26.99 30.54 9.33
N ARG A 80 26.86 30.98 8.07
CA ARG A 80 25.81 31.88 7.55
C ARG A 80 24.76 30.99 6.89
N GLY A 81 23.44 31.10 7.10
CA GLY A 81 22.62 32.31 7.12
C GLY A 81 21.76 32.29 5.85
N ALA A 82 20.49 31.88 5.99
CA ALA A 82 19.53 31.69 4.90
C ALA A 82 19.13 33.01 4.20
N PRO A 83 18.70 32.99 2.91
CA PRO A 83 18.19 34.17 2.23
C PRO A 83 16.69 34.42 2.49
N PRO A 84 16.21 35.68 2.45
CA PRO A 84 14.84 36.06 2.80
C PRO A 84 13.88 36.09 1.60
N LEU A 85 12.59 35.92 1.91
CA LEU A 85 11.41 36.12 1.06
C LEU A 85 11.12 37.63 0.84
N PRO A 86 10.54 38.05 -0.31
CA PRO A 86 10.07 39.42 -0.49
C PRO A 86 8.58 39.61 -0.11
N LEU A 87 8.30 40.70 0.60
CA LEU A 87 7.00 41.36 0.74
C LEU A 87 6.84 42.43 -0.36
N LEU A 88 5.63 42.56 -0.90
CA LEU A 88 5.19 43.69 -1.73
C LEU A 88 3.87 44.21 -1.15
N ASP A 89 3.82 45.51 -0.93
CA ASP A 89 2.74 46.27 -0.28
C ASP A 89 2.02 47.17 -1.32
N ALA A 90 0.70 47.35 -1.11
CA ALA A 90 -0.24 48.44 -1.45
C ALA A 90 -0.05 49.29 -2.75
N SER A 91 -1.05 49.80 -3.48
CA SER A 91 -2.48 50.12 -3.27
C SER A 91 -3.02 50.78 -4.57
N SER A 92 -4.33 50.73 -4.86
CA SER A 92 -5.05 51.84 -5.52
C SER A 92 -6.58 51.77 -5.35
N GLU A 93 -7.10 52.84 -4.71
CA GLU A 93 -8.31 53.64 -4.99
C GLU A 93 -9.68 53.01 -5.26
N LEU A 94 -10.63 53.26 -4.32
CA LEU A 94 -12.08 53.20 -4.54
C LEU A 94 -12.68 54.61 -4.43
N ARG A 95 -13.46 55.01 -5.44
CA ARG A 95 -14.14 56.32 -5.58
C ARG A 95 -15.35 56.49 -4.66
N SER A 96 -15.59 57.75 -4.30
CA SER A 96 -16.72 58.29 -3.52
C SER A 96 -17.76 58.99 -4.42
N GLY A 97 -19.04 58.98 -3.99
CA GLY A 97 -20.11 59.93 -4.32
C GLY A 97 -21.41 59.46 -3.63
N ARG A 98 -21.86 60.00 -2.48
CA ARG A 98 -22.54 61.28 -2.11
C ARG A 98 -24.08 61.29 -2.28
N ASP A 99 -24.70 62.04 -1.35
CA ASP A 99 -26.09 62.56 -1.25
C ASP A 99 -27.10 61.68 -0.46
N SER A 100 -27.89 62.12 0.54
CA SER A 100 -28.18 63.41 1.21
C SER A 100 -28.92 63.16 2.56
N SER A 101 -28.80 64.08 3.53
CA SER A 101 -29.49 64.16 4.86
C SER A 101 -30.96 64.66 4.76
N PRO A 102 -31.71 65.08 5.83
CA PRO A 102 -31.54 65.02 7.31
C PRO A 102 -32.83 64.68 8.12
N ASP A 103 -32.75 64.53 9.46
CA ASP A 103 -33.44 65.37 10.48
C ASP A 103 -33.57 64.76 11.90
N ALA A 104 -33.20 65.60 12.90
CA ALA A 104 -33.71 65.82 14.28
C ALA A 104 -33.94 64.61 15.24
N ASP A 105 -33.75 64.67 16.56
CA ASP A 105 -33.65 65.78 17.52
C ASP A 105 -33.15 65.30 18.91
N SER A 106 -32.44 66.21 19.59
CA SER A 106 -32.30 66.51 21.04
C SER A 106 -32.30 65.47 22.20
N HIS A 107 -31.29 65.66 23.08
CA HIS A 107 -31.07 65.13 24.44
C HIS A 107 -32.12 65.55 25.51
N PRO A 108 -32.21 64.88 26.69
CA PRO A 108 -31.42 65.24 27.89
C PRO A 108 -30.97 64.05 28.79
N GLY A 109 -29.85 64.19 29.54
CA GLY A 109 -29.43 63.25 30.61
C GLY A 109 -29.96 63.66 32.00
N PRO A 110 -29.33 63.27 33.15
CA PRO A 110 -28.76 61.98 33.55
C PRO A 110 -29.33 61.46 34.92
N GLY A 111 -29.17 60.17 35.26
CA GLY A 111 -29.54 59.61 36.58
C GLY A 111 -29.04 58.16 36.82
N PRO A 112 -28.89 57.69 38.07
CA PRO A 112 -27.70 56.95 38.49
C PRO A 112 -27.88 55.44 38.82
N ALA A 113 -26.73 54.76 38.85
CA ALA A 113 -26.38 53.55 39.62
C ALA A 113 -27.08 52.21 39.34
N SER A 114 -26.30 51.25 38.80
CA SER A 114 -26.23 49.89 39.36
C SER A 114 -24.92 49.20 38.95
N ASN A 115 -24.01 49.05 39.91
CA ASN A 115 -22.84 48.18 39.80
C ASN A 115 -23.31 46.73 39.96
N LEU A 116 -23.37 45.98 38.85
CA LEU A 116 -23.43 44.53 38.85
C LEU A 116 -22.09 44.02 38.30
N THR A 117 -21.16 43.77 39.21
CA THR A 117 -19.97 42.97 38.96
C THR A 117 -20.40 41.57 38.53
N SER A 118 -20.38 41.30 37.23
CA SER A 118 -20.46 39.95 36.69
C SER A 118 -19.16 39.23 37.03
N ALA A 119 -19.25 38.27 37.96
CA ALA A 119 -18.18 37.32 38.18
C ALA A 119 -17.92 36.56 36.86
N PRO A 120 -16.65 36.39 36.43
CA PRO A 120 -16.36 35.59 35.26
C PRO A 120 -16.69 34.13 35.59
N VAL A 121 -17.68 33.59 34.88
CA VAL A 121 -17.96 32.16 34.82
C VAL A 121 -16.65 31.48 34.39
N PRO A 122 -16.16 30.46 35.13
CA PRO A 122 -14.97 29.75 34.70
C PRO A 122 -15.28 29.11 33.35
N SER A 123 -14.55 29.56 32.33
CA SER A 123 -14.50 28.91 31.04
C SER A 123 -14.13 27.45 31.29
N THR A 124 -15.12 26.57 31.12
CA THR A 124 -14.91 25.13 31.12
C THR A 124 -14.00 24.87 29.93
N THR A 125 -12.70 24.73 30.21
CA THR A 125 -11.72 24.29 29.22
C THR A 125 -12.17 22.90 28.82
N VAL A 126 -12.81 22.79 27.66
CA VAL A 126 -13.06 21.51 27.01
C VAL A 126 -11.68 20.92 26.77
N LEU A 127 -11.26 20.02 27.65
CA LEU A 127 -10.01 19.28 27.51
C LEU A 127 -10.09 18.54 26.17
N SER A 128 -9.40 19.07 25.17
CA SER A 128 -9.27 18.44 23.86
C SER A 128 -8.68 17.05 24.07
N LEU A 129 -9.34 16.01 23.55
CA LEU A 129 -8.83 14.64 23.61
C LEU A 129 -7.38 14.61 23.09
N LEU A 130 -6.51 13.95 23.84
CA LEU A 130 -5.11 13.77 23.47
C LEU A 130 -4.99 12.86 22.24
N ALA A 131 -3.87 12.94 21.53
CA ALA A 131 -3.56 12.00 20.46
C ALA A 131 -3.45 10.57 21.02
N CYS A 132 -3.85 9.57 20.24
CA CYS A 132 -3.61 8.17 20.59
C CYS A 132 -2.08 7.90 20.66
N PRO A 133 -1.61 7.00 21.54
CA PRO A 133 -0.20 6.68 21.64
C PRO A 133 0.34 6.07 20.33
N GLU A 134 1.65 6.20 20.07
CA GLU A 134 2.27 5.66 18.85
C GLU A 134 2.01 4.16 18.66
N GLU A 135 2.10 3.39 19.75
CA GLU A 135 1.72 1.98 19.80
C GLU A 135 0.56 1.82 20.78
N SER A 136 -0.49 1.12 20.35
CA SER A 136 -1.68 0.96 21.18
C SER A 136 -1.39 0.04 22.38
N PRO A 137 -1.81 0.41 23.60
CA PRO A 137 -1.73 -0.47 24.76
C PRO A 137 -2.77 -1.61 24.73
N LEU A 138 -3.62 -1.68 23.70
CA LEU A 138 -4.70 -2.67 23.59
C LEU A 138 -4.30 -3.92 22.81
N LEU A 139 -3.11 -3.95 22.20
CA LEU A 139 -2.66 -5.06 21.37
C LEU A 139 -2.47 -6.35 22.20
N VAL A 140 -2.88 -7.50 21.64
CA VAL A 140 -2.78 -8.80 22.32
C VAL A 140 -1.68 -9.69 21.77
N GLY A 141 -1.09 -9.34 20.63
CA GLY A 141 -0.04 -10.15 20.00
C GLY A 141 -0.57 -11.22 19.07
N PRO A 142 0.04 -12.43 19.07
CA PRO A 142 -0.35 -13.53 18.21
C PRO A 142 -1.83 -13.93 18.37
N MET A 143 -2.48 -14.25 17.26
CA MET A 143 -3.88 -14.67 17.20
C MET A 143 -4.00 -16.01 16.48
N VAL A 144 -4.94 -16.84 16.94
CA VAL A 144 -5.29 -18.09 16.27
C VAL A 144 -6.31 -17.79 15.18
N ILE A 145 -5.98 -18.12 13.93
CA ILE A 145 -6.81 -17.86 12.76
C ILE A 145 -7.25 -19.20 12.15
N GLU A 146 -8.56 -19.46 12.14
CA GLU A 146 -9.19 -20.66 11.59
C GLU A 146 -10.34 -20.33 10.63
N PHE A 147 -10.58 -21.21 9.65
CA PHE A 147 -11.58 -21.03 8.59
C PHE A 147 -12.55 -22.22 8.48
N ASN A 148 -12.76 -22.91 9.58
CA ASN A 148 -13.61 -24.10 9.71
C ASN A 148 -14.96 -23.80 10.39
N MET A 149 -15.24 -22.54 10.76
CA MET A 149 -16.44 -22.15 11.50
C MET A 149 -17.30 -21.17 10.70
N PRO A 150 -18.62 -21.39 10.59
CA PRO A 150 -19.50 -20.45 9.91
C PRO A 150 -19.50 -19.09 10.61
N VAL A 151 -19.54 -18.01 9.82
CA VAL A 151 -19.57 -16.64 10.34
C VAL A 151 -20.94 -16.01 10.08
N ASP A 152 -21.60 -15.56 11.15
CA ASP A 152 -22.83 -14.75 11.07
C ASP A 152 -22.50 -13.27 11.28
N LEU A 153 -22.67 -12.45 10.24
CA LEU A 153 -22.39 -11.02 10.30
C LEU A 153 -23.25 -10.26 11.32
N LYS A 154 -24.48 -10.72 11.62
CA LYS A 154 -25.30 -10.11 12.66
C LYS A 154 -24.69 -10.32 14.05
N LEU A 155 -24.06 -11.47 14.27
CA LEU A 155 -23.32 -11.74 15.50
C LEU A 155 -22.05 -10.90 15.56
N VAL A 156 -21.31 -10.78 14.44
CA VAL A 156 -20.12 -9.91 14.36
C VAL A 156 -20.46 -8.46 14.67
N GLU A 157 -21.56 -7.94 14.13
CA GLU A 157 -22.08 -6.60 14.44
C GLU A 157 -22.36 -6.43 15.94
N LYS A 158 -23.09 -7.37 16.55
CA LYS A 158 -23.37 -7.34 17.99
C LYS A 158 -22.11 -7.40 18.86
N GLN A 159 -21.09 -8.12 18.41
CA GLN A 159 -19.79 -8.24 19.10
C GLN A 159 -18.90 -7.01 18.90
N ASN A 160 -19.20 -6.15 17.92
CA ASN A 160 -18.45 -4.94 17.62
C ASN A 160 -19.38 -3.71 17.63
N PRO A 161 -20.04 -3.40 18.77
CA PRO A 161 -21.08 -2.38 18.84
C PRO A 161 -20.58 -0.95 18.58
N GLU A 162 -19.27 -0.72 18.66
CA GLU A 162 -18.63 0.56 18.40
C GLU A 162 -18.40 0.83 16.90
N VAL A 163 -18.52 -0.20 16.06
CA VAL A 163 -18.48 -0.06 14.62
C VAL A 163 -19.80 0.53 14.15
N LYS A 164 -19.73 1.71 13.56
CA LYS A 164 -20.86 2.45 12.99
C LYS A 164 -21.12 2.00 11.56
N VAL A 165 -22.35 2.27 11.10
CA VAL A 165 -22.80 2.04 9.72
C VAL A 165 -21.75 2.49 8.69
N GLY A 166 -21.56 1.66 7.66
CA GLY A 166 -20.52 1.79 6.68
C GLY A 166 -19.18 1.19 7.10
N GLY A 167 -19.12 0.48 8.23
CA GLY A 167 -17.88 -0.10 8.76
C GLY A 167 -16.92 0.94 9.31
N ARG A 168 -17.45 2.02 9.89
CA ARG A 168 -16.66 3.14 10.42
C ARG A 168 -16.39 2.99 11.90
N TYR A 169 -15.18 3.30 12.34
CA TYR A 169 -14.83 3.33 13.76
C TYR A 169 -13.81 4.43 14.02
N THR A 170 -13.88 5.04 15.21
CA THR A 170 -12.86 5.95 15.73
C THR A 170 -12.77 5.77 17.25
N PRO A 171 -11.57 5.83 17.87
CA PRO A 171 -11.43 5.68 19.32
C PRO A 171 -12.17 6.77 20.09
N LYS A 172 -12.80 6.43 21.22
CA LYS A 172 -13.54 7.39 22.05
C LYS A 172 -12.66 8.27 22.93
N ASN A 173 -11.51 7.74 23.35
CA ASN A 173 -10.71 8.32 24.43
C ASN A 173 -9.43 9.02 23.94
N CYS A 174 -9.17 9.02 22.63
CA CYS A 174 -8.02 9.67 22.02
C CYS A 174 -8.29 9.95 20.53
N ILE A 175 -7.51 10.85 19.94
CA ILE A 175 -7.60 11.19 18.52
C ILE A 175 -6.52 10.43 17.76
N SER A 176 -6.91 9.52 16.87
CA SER A 176 -5.94 8.77 16.06
C SER A 176 -5.33 9.67 14.98
N PRO A 177 -4.00 9.72 14.81
CA PRO A 177 -3.39 10.36 13.65
C PRO A 177 -3.59 9.54 12.37
N HIS A 178 -4.05 8.29 12.50
CA HIS A 178 -4.20 7.34 11.41
C HIS A 178 -5.67 7.32 10.93
N LYS A 179 -5.96 8.11 9.90
CA LYS A 179 -7.25 8.13 9.20
C LYS A 179 -7.17 7.17 8.01
N VAL A 180 -7.62 5.93 8.20
CA VAL A 180 -7.35 4.80 7.30
C VAL A 180 -8.59 4.38 6.50
N ALA A 181 -8.52 4.46 5.18
CA ALA A 181 -9.45 3.75 4.30
C ALA A 181 -8.87 2.36 3.98
N ILE A 182 -9.59 1.31 4.34
CA ILE A 182 -9.23 -0.07 4.00
C ILE A 182 -10.02 -0.49 2.77
N ILE A 183 -9.32 -0.73 1.66
CA ILE A 183 -9.88 -0.98 0.34
C ILE A 183 -9.67 -2.46 0.00
N ILE A 184 -10.79 -3.13 -0.27
CA ILE A 184 -10.84 -4.56 -0.59
C ILE A 184 -11.37 -4.72 -2.01
N PRO A 185 -10.55 -5.15 -2.98
CA PRO A 185 -11.01 -5.46 -4.33
C PRO A 185 -11.81 -6.76 -4.29
N PHE A 186 -13.01 -6.77 -4.89
CA PHE A 186 -13.97 -7.83 -4.62
C PHE A 186 -14.80 -8.24 -5.83
N ARG A 187 -15.08 -9.55 -5.92
CA ARG A 187 -16.17 -10.12 -6.73
C ARG A 187 -16.49 -11.54 -6.27
N ASN A 188 -17.75 -11.84 -5.95
CA ASN A 188 -18.22 -13.19 -5.58
C ASN A 188 -17.40 -13.92 -4.49
N ARG A 189 -16.92 -13.19 -3.47
CA ARG A 189 -16.14 -13.75 -2.34
C ARG A 189 -16.82 -13.56 -0.98
N GLN A 190 -18.15 -13.67 -0.92
CA GLN A 190 -18.92 -13.30 0.27
C GLN A 190 -18.49 -14.06 1.53
N GLU A 191 -18.25 -15.37 1.44
CA GLU A 191 -17.80 -16.16 2.59
C GLU A 191 -16.41 -15.74 3.09
N HIS A 192 -15.51 -15.33 2.19
CA HIS A 192 -14.19 -14.82 2.58
C HIS A 192 -14.31 -13.47 3.28
N LEU A 193 -15.16 -12.58 2.76
CA LEU A 193 -15.42 -11.28 3.37
C LEU A 193 -15.97 -11.42 4.79
N LYS A 194 -16.81 -12.44 5.05
CA LYS A 194 -17.31 -12.69 6.41
C LYS A 194 -16.17 -12.99 7.39
N TYR A 195 -15.26 -13.89 7.04
CA TYR A 195 -14.07 -14.15 7.85
C TYR A 195 -13.19 -12.91 8.00
N TRP A 196 -12.99 -12.15 6.91
CA TRP A 196 -12.22 -10.92 6.94
C TRP A 196 -12.78 -9.92 7.96
N LEU A 197 -14.09 -9.64 7.90
CA LEU A 197 -14.76 -8.74 8.84
C LEU A 197 -14.70 -9.27 10.28
N TYR A 198 -14.94 -10.57 10.47
CA TYR A 198 -14.87 -11.22 11.79
C TYR A 198 -13.52 -11.02 12.46
N TYR A 199 -12.41 -11.23 11.74
CA TYR A 199 -11.08 -11.11 12.30
C TYR A 199 -10.57 -9.67 12.37
N LEU A 200 -10.81 -8.85 11.34
CA LEU A 200 -10.17 -7.55 11.24
C LEU A 200 -10.85 -6.46 12.06
N HIS A 201 -12.18 -6.48 12.24
CA HIS A 201 -12.82 -5.45 13.06
C HIS A 201 -12.23 -5.35 14.48
N PRO A 202 -12.08 -6.46 15.24
CA PRO A 202 -11.45 -6.40 16.56
C PRO A 202 -9.99 -5.92 16.50
N VAL A 203 -9.22 -6.37 15.49
CA VAL A 203 -7.80 -5.98 15.33
C VAL A 203 -7.67 -4.48 15.12
N LEU A 204 -8.46 -3.91 14.19
CA LEU A 204 -8.38 -2.50 13.82
C LEU A 204 -8.83 -1.57 14.96
N GLN A 205 -9.82 -2.00 15.75
CA GLN A 205 -10.22 -1.28 16.97
C GLN A 205 -9.11 -1.30 18.03
N ARG A 206 -8.47 -2.45 18.26
CA ARG A 206 -7.30 -2.55 19.17
C ARG A 206 -6.10 -1.74 18.68
N GLN A 207 -5.96 -1.53 17.37
CA GLN A 207 -4.92 -0.64 16.82
C GLN A 207 -5.25 0.86 16.96
N GLN A 208 -6.40 1.21 17.54
CA GLN A 208 -6.85 2.60 17.77
C GLN A 208 -6.82 3.46 16.49
N LEU A 209 -7.29 2.91 15.38
CA LEU A 209 -7.39 3.61 14.10
C LEU A 209 -8.71 4.38 13.98
N ASP A 210 -8.71 5.52 13.29
CA ASP A 210 -9.93 6.07 12.68
C ASP A 210 -10.06 5.45 11.28
N TYR A 211 -10.93 4.46 11.12
CA TYR A 211 -10.97 3.67 9.89
C TYR A 211 -12.36 3.57 9.27
N GLY A 212 -12.35 3.24 7.98
CA GLY A 212 -13.51 2.77 7.22
C GLY A 212 -13.16 1.62 6.30
N ILE A 213 -14.10 0.69 6.11
CA ILE A 213 -13.92 -0.48 5.24
C ILE A 213 -14.74 -0.30 3.95
N TYR A 214 -14.05 -0.41 2.82
CA TYR A 214 -14.58 -0.22 1.48
C TYR A 214 -14.38 -1.50 0.66
N VAL A 215 -15.47 -2.19 0.37
CA VAL A 215 -15.50 -3.36 -0.51
C VAL A 215 -15.84 -2.88 -1.92
N ILE A 216 -14.86 -2.88 -2.80
CA ILE A 216 -15.01 -2.40 -4.19
C ILE A 216 -15.38 -3.58 -5.06
N ASN A 217 -16.68 -3.72 -5.32
CA ASN A 217 -17.27 -4.84 -6.02
C ASN A 217 -17.29 -4.60 -7.54
N GLN A 218 -16.54 -5.40 -8.29
CA GLN A 218 -16.58 -5.36 -9.75
C GLN A 218 -17.89 -5.95 -10.27
N ALA A 219 -18.68 -5.13 -10.94
CA ALA A 219 -19.92 -5.54 -11.58
C ALA A 219 -19.63 -6.40 -12.82
N GLY A 220 -20.61 -7.26 -13.14
CA GLY A 220 -20.57 -8.08 -14.33
C GLY A 220 -19.50 -9.16 -14.33
N GLU A 221 -19.31 -9.69 -15.53
CA GLU A 221 -18.76 -11.02 -15.76
C GLU A 221 -17.49 -10.96 -16.63
N THR A 222 -16.83 -9.80 -16.67
CA THR A 222 -15.59 -9.56 -17.42
C THR A 222 -14.36 -10.04 -16.63
N MET A 223 -13.17 -9.93 -17.20
CA MET A 223 -11.93 -10.29 -16.49
C MET A 223 -11.75 -9.42 -15.24
N PHE A 224 -11.32 -10.01 -14.12
CA PHE A 224 -11.10 -9.26 -12.88
C PHE A 224 -9.93 -8.29 -13.03
N ASN A 225 -10.04 -7.09 -12.47
CA ASN A 225 -8.97 -6.10 -12.49
C ASN A 225 -8.74 -5.53 -11.08
N ARG A 226 -7.82 -6.17 -10.37
CA ARG A 226 -7.51 -5.86 -8.98
C ARG A 226 -7.05 -4.42 -8.80
N ALA A 227 -5.98 -4.02 -9.50
CA ALA A 227 -5.37 -2.69 -9.36
C ALA A 227 -6.34 -1.54 -9.68
N LYS A 228 -7.17 -1.69 -10.72
CA LYS A 228 -8.17 -0.67 -11.06
C LYS A 228 -9.24 -0.50 -9.97
N LEU A 229 -9.70 -1.59 -9.34
CA LEU A 229 -10.63 -1.50 -8.21
C LEU A 229 -10.00 -0.81 -6.99
N LEU A 230 -8.70 -1.01 -6.75
CA LEU A 230 -7.98 -0.33 -5.68
C LEU A 230 -7.91 1.20 -5.92
N ASN A 231 -7.65 1.62 -7.15
CA ASN A 231 -7.73 3.04 -7.54
C ASN A 231 -9.12 3.65 -7.30
N ILE A 232 -10.18 2.90 -7.65
CA ILE A 232 -11.57 3.33 -7.43
C ILE A 232 -11.83 3.47 -5.94
N GLY A 233 -11.42 2.50 -5.12
CA GLY A 233 -11.58 2.58 -3.68
C GLY A 233 -10.87 3.79 -3.06
N PHE A 234 -9.70 4.17 -3.58
CA PHE A 234 -8.99 5.37 -3.15
C PHE A 234 -9.83 6.63 -3.44
N GLN A 235 -10.35 6.76 -4.66
CA GLN A 235 -11.14 7.92 -5.05
C GLN A 235 -12.47 8.00 -4.30
N GLU A 236 -13.21 6.89 -4.19
CA GLU A 236 -14.51 6.88 -3.54
C GLU A 236 -14.42 7.08 -2.02
N ALA A 237 -13.42 6.47 -1.35
CA ALA A 237 -13.24 6.67 0.08
C ALA A 237 -12.96 8.14 0.43
N LEU A 238 -12.23 8.86 -0.42
CA LEU A 238 -11.96 10.29 -0.23
C LEU A 238 -13.20 11.19 -0.38
N LYS A 239 -14.27 10.72 -1.02
CA LYS A 239 -15.55 11.46 -1.06
C LYS A 239 -16.30 11.40 0.27
N ASP A 240 -16.09 10.33 1.03
CA ASP A 240 -16.73 10.11 2.34
C ASP A 240 -16.00 10.85 3.47
N TYR A 241 -14.67 10.86 3.44
CA TYR A 241 -13.87 11.36 4.55
C TYR A 241 -12.45 11.70 4.11
N ASP A 242 -11.80 12.65 4.80
CA ASP A 242 -10.42 13.03 4.52
C ASP A 242 -9.43 12.00 5.10
N TYR A 243 -9.43 10.80 4.52
CA TYR A 243 -8.44 9.77 4.84
C TYR A 243 -7.04 10.22 4.42
N ASN A 244 -6.07 9.97 5.30
CA ASN A 244 -4.65 10.28 5.04
C ASN A 244 -3.83 9.00 4.74
N CYS A 245 -4.42 7.82 4.94
CA CYS A 245 -3.81 6.53 4.76
C CYS A 245 -4.76 5.55 4.06
N PHE A 246 -4.21 4.73 3.17
CA PHE A 246 -4.96 3.74 2.41
C PHE A 246 -4.31 2.38 2.57
N VAL A 247 -5.05 1.41 3.08
CA VAL A 247 -4.65 0.01 3.14
C VAL A 247 -5.35 -0.73 2.01
N PHE A 248 -4.59 -1.40 1.15
CA PHE A 248 -5.11 -2.22 0.07
C PHE A 248 -4.94 -3.68 0.49
N SER A 249 -6.06 -4.38 0.71
CA SER A 249 -6.06 -5.74 1.26
C SER A 249 -6.82 -6.69 0.36
N ASP A 250 -6.18 -7.79 -0.01
CA ASP A 250 -6.90 -8.95 -0.52
C ASP A 250 -7.87 -9.47 0.55
N VAL A 251 -9.07 -9.89 0.12
CA VAL A 251 -10.16 -10.33 1.01
C VAL A 251 -9.86 -11.65 1.73
N ASP A 252 -8.89 -12.41 1.24
CA ASP A 252 -8.53 -13.73 1.72
C ASP A 252 -7.29 -13.73 2.61
N LEU A 253 -6.72 -12.58 2.97
CA LEU A 253 -5.55 -12.49 3.85
C LEU A 253 -5.89 -11.92 5.22
N ILE A 254 -5.61 -12.71 6.26
CA ILE A 254 -5.88 -12.38 7.65
C ILE A 254 -4.55 -12.30 8.43
N PRO A 255 -4.28 -11.24 9.20
CA PRO A 255 -3.05 -11.13 9.99
C PRO A 255 -3.11 -12.08 11.18
N MET A 256 -1.97 -12.68 11.52
CA MET A 256 -1.83 -13.60 12.65
C MET A 256 -1.32 -12.92 13.92
N ASN A 257 -1.05 -11.61 13.89
CA ASN A 257 -0.60 -10.83 15.03
C ASN A 257 -1.05 -9.38 14.86
N ASP A 258 -1.69 -8.81 15.89
CA ASP A 258 -2.22 -7.45 15.82
C ASP A 258 -1.19 -6.33 16.03
N HIS A 259 0.06 -6.67 16.34
CA HIS A 259 1.20 -5.73 16.23
C HIS A 259 1.54 -5.43 14.75
N ASN A 260 0.99 -6.19 13.80
CA ASN A 260 1.11 -5.86 12.38
C ASN A 260 0.16 -4.71 12.04
N ALA A 261 0.64 -3.48 12.16
CA ALA A 261 -0.18 -2.28 12.06
C ALA A 261 -0.79 -2.07 10.65
N TYR A 262 -2.12 -1.96 10.57
CA TYR A 262 -2.90 -1.67 9.35
C TYR A 262 -3.00 -0.16 9.10
N ARG A 263 -1.83 0.49 9.00
CA ARG A 263 -1.72 1.94 8.75
C ARG A 263 -0.43 2.26 7.99
N CYS A 264 -0.26 3.54 7.68
CA CYS A 264 0.81 4.03 6.84
C CYS A 264 2.06 4.41 7.65
N PHE A 265 3.20 4.46 6.95
CA PHE A 265 4.51 4.80 7.50
C PHE A 265 5.18 5.85 6.61
N SER A 266 6.38 6.32 7.00
CA SER A 266 7.19 7.24 6.19
C SER A 266 7.49 6.72 4.79
N GLN A 267 7.57 5.40 4.65
CA GLN A 267 7.77 4.67 3.40
C GLN A 267 6.57 3.74 3.11
N PRO A 268 6.26 3.45 1.83
CA PRO A 268 5.23 2.51 1.43
C PRO A 268 5.34 1.18 2.20
N ARG A 269 4.25 0.71 2.78
CA ARG A 269 4.25 -0.41 3.71
C ARG A 269 3.78 -1.68 3.02
N HIS A 270 4.56 -2.75 3.07
CA HIS A 270 4.10 -4.10 2.77
C HIS A 270 3.76 -4.81 4.08
N ILE A 271 2.48 -5.18 4.26
CA ILE A 271 1.93 -5.70 5.52
C ILE A 271 1.99 -7.24 5.55
N SER A 272 1.65 -7.91 4.46
CA SER A 272 1.60 -9.38 4.37
C SER A 272 2.94 -10.01 3.96
N VAL A 273 3.98 -9.81 4.78
CA VAL A 273 5.35 -10.20 4.44
C VAL A 273 5.63 -11.70 4.53
N ALA A 274 4.85 -12.44 5.31
CA ALA A 274 5.04 -13.86 5.57
C ALA A 274 3.70 -14.61 5.50
N MET A 275 3.28 -15.00 4.29
CA MET A 275 2.02 -15.74 4.10
C MET A 275 2.22 -17.25 4.26
N ASP A 276 1.25 -17.92 4.90
CA ASP A 276 1.27 -19.37 5.08
C ASP A 276 1.33 -20.15 3.75
N LYS A 277 0.67 -19.66 2.69
CA LYS A 277 0.71 -20.23 1.34
C LYS A 277 2.11 -20.28 0.72
N PHE A 278 3.02 -19.44 1.20
CA PHE A 278 4.42 -19.35 0.78
C PHE A 278 5.38 -19.85 1.86
N GLY A 279 4.89 -20.68 2.80
CA GLY A 279 5.71 -21.22 3.89
C GLY A 279 6.23 -20.14 4.84
N PHE A 280 5.46 -19.07 5.05
CA PHE A 280 5.84 -17.91 5.88
C PHE A 280 7.13 -17.22 5.43
N SER A 281 7.47 -17.32 4.15
CA SER A 281 8.62 -16.66 3.54
C SER A 281 8.15 -15.64 2.51
N LEU A 282 8.90 -14.55 2.39
CA LEU A 282 8.66 -13.56 1.34
C LEU A 282 9.06 -14.19 -0.01
N PRO A 283 8.19 -14.21 -1.04
CA PRO A 283 8.49 -14.87 -2.32
C PRO A 283 9.77 -14.37 -2.99
N TYR A 284 9.97 -13.05 -2.97
CA TYR A 284 11.17 -12.35 -3.42
C TYR A 284 11.18 -10.93 -2.81
N VAL A 285 12.35 -10.28 -2.73
CA VAL A 285 12.51 -9.04 -1.95
C VAL A 285 11.67 -7.86 -2.48
N GLN A 286 11.34 -7.86 -3.77
CA GLN A 286 10.50 -6.85 -4.42
C GLN A 286 8.99 -7.12 -4.26
N TYR A 287 8.60 -8.28 -3.73
CA TYR A 287 7.18 -8.66 -3.63
C TYR A 287 6.39 -7.65 -2.78
N PHE A 288 5.29 -7.14 -3.35
CA PHE A 288 4.44 -6.11 -2.75
C PHE A 288 2.94 -6.47 -2.80
N GLY A 289 2.61 -7.72 -3.09
CA GLY A 289 1.23 -8.22 -3.19
C GLY A 289 0.59 -8.58 -1.85
N GLY A 290 -0.69 -8.91 -1.89
CA GLY A 290 -1.47 -9.26 -0.71
C GLY A 290 -2.06 -8.05 0.00
N VAL A 291 -1.35 -7.56 1.03
CA VAL A 291 -1.75 -6.41 1.85
C VAL A 291 -0.64 -5.37 1.88
N SER A 292 -0.96 -4.14 1.48
CA SER A 292 -0.05 -2.99 1.50
C SER A 292 -0.74 -1.74 2.04
N ALA A 293 0.05 -0.73 2.45
CA ALA A 293 -0.48 0.58 2.84
C ALA A 293 0.37 1.71 2.29
N LEU A 294 -0.31 2.72 1.73
CA LEU A 294 0.31 3.93 1.20
C LEU A 294 -0.41 5.15 1.77
N SER A 295 0.36 6.16 2.18
CA SER A 295 -0.22 7.45 2.52
C SER A 295 -0.85 8.08 1.28
N LYS A 296 -1.78 9.03 1.49
CA LYS A 296 -2.37 9.82 0.39
C LYS A 296 -1.29 10.38 -0.54
N GLN A 297 -0.23 10.94 0.05
CA GLN A 297 0.90 11.51 -0.69
C GLN A 297 1.66 10.45 -1.50
N GLN A 298 2.00 9.31 -0.89
CA GLN A 298 2.73 8.23 -1.57
C GLN A 298 1.94 7.72 -2.78
N PHE A 299 0.63 7.50 -2.61
CA PHE A 299 -0.26 7.02 -3.67
C PHE A 299 -0.41 8.02 -4.81
N LEU A 300 -0.61 9.31 -4.50
CA LEU A 300 -0.70 10.37 -5.52
C LEU A 300 0.62 10.54 -6.27
N THR A 301 1.76 10.45 -5.59
CA THR A 301 3.09 10.62 -6.19
C THR A 301 3.36 9.60 -7.30
N ILE A 302 2.87 8.37 -7.15
CA ILE A 302 3.00 7.32 -8.18
C ILE A 302 1.88 7.31 -9.23
N ASN A 303 0.99 8.32 -9.22
CA ASN A 303 -0.22 8.34 -10.04
C ASN A 303 -1.14 7.12 -9.78
N GLY A 304 -1.21 6.66 -8.53
CA GLY A 304 -1.90 5.41 -8.19
C GLY A 304 -1.36 4.18 -8.92
N PHE A 305 -2.22 3.17 -9.05
CA PHE A 305 -1.88 1.86 -9.62
C PHE A 305 -2.23 1.76 -11.10
N PRO A 306 -1.66 0.82 -11.88
CA PRO A 306 -2.02 0.66 -13.28
C PRO A 306 -3.48 0.19 -13.46
N ASN A 307 -4.19 0.70 -14.47
CA ASN A 307 -5.56 0.27 -14.75
C ASN A 307 -5.64 -0.86 -15.79
N ASN A 308 -4.55 -1.16 -16.48
CA ASN A 308 -4.56 -2.04 -17.64
C ASN A 308 -4.13 -3.51 -17.34
N TYR A 309 -3.98 -3.88 -16.07
CA TYR A 309 -3.73 -5.26 -15.66
C TYR A 309 -5.06 -6.01 -15.49
N TRP A 310 -5.48 -6.65 -16.58
CA TRP A 310 -6.64 -7.53 -16.61
C TRP A 310 -6.20 -8.99 -16.38
N GLY A 311 -6.78 -9.61 -15.37
CA GLY A 311 -6.45 -10.98 -14.96
C GLY A 311 -5.38 -11.03 -13.88
N TRP A 312 -4.82 -12.22 -13.67
CA TRP A 312 -3.93 -12.49 -12.54
C TRP A 312 -2.47 -12.15 -12.84
N GLY A 313 -1.90 -11.29 -12.00
CA GLY A 313 -0.46 -11.18 -11.75
C GLY A 313 0.26 -10.06 -12.49
N GLY A 314 1.31 -9.56 -11.83
CA GLY A 314 2.25 -8.57 -12.32
C GLY A 314 1.90 -7.11 -11.97
N GLU A 315 0.67 -6.84 -11.55
CA GLU A 315 0.27 -5.50 -11.14
C GLU A 315 0.98 -5.07 -9.85
N ASP A 316 1.21 -6.00 -8.93
CA ASP A 316 1.96 -5.74 -7.69
C ASP A 316 3.43 -5.39 -7.95
N ASP A 317 4.03 -6.01 -8.98
CA ASP A 317 5.40 -5.74 -9.40
C ASP A 317 5.50 -4.38 -10.10
N ASP A 318 4.50 -4.01 -10.90
CA ASP A 318 4.36 -2.66 -11.46
C ASP A 318 4.27 -1.61 -10.37
N ILE A 319 3.41 -1.85 -9.36
CA ILE A 319 3.27 -0.96 -8.20
C ILE A 319 4.62 -0.82 -7.48
N PHE A 320 5.34 -1.91 -7.23
CA PHE A 320 6.67 -1.85 -6.64
C PHE A 320 7.62 -0.99 -7.50
N ASN A 321 7.66 -1.20 -8.81
CA ASN A 321 8.50 -0.43 -9.73
C ASN A 321 8.16 1.06 -9.68
N ARG A 322 6.87 1.44 -9.67
CA ARG A 322 6.43 2.84 -9.54
C ARG A 322 6.96 3.48 -8.27
N LEU A 323 6.92 2.76 -7.15
CA LEU A 323 7.42 3.27 -5.86
C LEU A 323 8.92 3.53 -5.93
N VAL A 324 9.69 2.57 -6.47
CA VAL A 324 11.15 2.70 -6.63
C VAL A 324 11.52 3.83 -7.60
N PHE A 325 10.80 4.00 -8.71
CA PHE A 325 11.02 5.11 -9.65
C PHE A 325 10.73 6.49 -9.05
N ARG A 326 9.92 6.56 -7.99
CA ARG A 326 9.71 7.77 -7.20
C ARG A 326 10.64 7.90 -5.99
N GLY A 327 11.69 7.09 -5.93
CA GLY A 327 12.72 7.15 -4.87
C GLY A 327 12.25 6.61 -3.52
N MET A 328 11.12 5.89 -3.48
CA MET A 328 10.63 5.27 -2.25
C MET A 328 11.22 3.86 -2.07
N SER A 329 11.29 3.42 -0.82
CA SER A 329 11.69 2.06 -0.42
C SER A 329 10.55 1.37 0.30
N VAL A 330 10.53 0.04 0.35
CA VAL A 330 9.43 -0.68 1.00
C VAL A 330 9.72 -0.88 2.49
N SER A 331 8.84 -0.33 3.34
CA SER A 331 8.79 -0.62 4.78
C SER A 331 8.08 -1.95 5.03
N ARG A 332 8.58 -2.74 5.99
CA ARG A 332 8.01 -4.06 6.35
C ARG A 332 7.99 -4.27 7.86
N PRO A 333 6.97 -4.96 8.41
CA PRO A 333 7.04 -5.45 9.79
C PRO A 333 8.15 -6.48 9.94
N ASN A 334 8.54 -6.75 11.18
CA ASN A 334 9.27 -7.97 11.48
C ASN A 334 8.48 -9.19 10.96
N ALA A 335 9.17 -10.17 10.35
CA ALA A 335 8.52 -11.31 9.71
C ALA A 335 7.70 -12.20 10.67
N VAL A 336 8.02 -12.22 11.96
CA VAL A 336 7.24 -12.94 12.98
C VAL A 336 5.88 -12.27 13.21
N VAL A 337 5.87 -10.95 13.28
CA VAL A 337 4.66 -10.14 13.43
C VAL A 337 3.86 -10.10 12.12
N GLY A 338 4.55 -10.03 10.98
CA GLY A 338 3.96 -9.91 9.66
C GLY A 338 3.43 -11.21 9.04
N LYS A 339 3.15 -12.23 9.88
CA LYS A 339 2.55 -13.49 9.43
C LYS A 339 1.08 -13.30 9.08
N CYS A 340 0.65 -13.89 7.96
CA CYS A 340 -0.74 -13.90 7.51
C CYS A 340 -1.18 -15.31 7.14
N ARG A 341 -2.45 -15.64 7.39
CA ARG A 341 -3.10 -16.83 6.83
C ARG A 341 -3.94 -16.47 5.62
N MET A 342 -3.86 -17.30 4.58
CA MET A 342 -4.72 -17.21 3.42
C MET A 342 -5.95 -18.11 3.57
N ILE A 343 -7.14 -17.56 3.34
CA ILE A 343 -8.37 -18.34 3.17
C ILE A 343 -8.24 -19.11 1.85
N ARG A 344 -8.08 -20.42 1.94
CA ARG A 344 -7.82 -21.27 0.77
C ARG A 344 -9.01 -21.25 -0.18
N HIS A 345 -8.74 -21.15 -1.47
CA HIS A 345 -9.72 -21.27 -2.53
C HIS A 345 -9.10 -21.88 -3.80
N SER A 346 -9.92 -22.48 -4.65
CA SER A 346 -9.50 -22.83 -6.01
C SER A 346 -9.33 -21.56 -6.84
N ARG A 347 -8.55 -21.62 -7.93
CA ARG A 347 -8.35 -20.46 -8.79
C ARG A 347 -9.70 -19.93 -9.30
N ASP A 348 -9.90 -18.62 -9.17
CA ASP A 348 -11.14 -17.98 -9.60
C ASP A 348 -11.31 -18.04 -11.12
N LYS A 349 -12.54 -18.30 -11.57
CA LYS A 349 -12.91 -18.07 -12.97
C LYS A 349 -12.69 -16.59 -13.30
N LYS A 350 -12.26 -16.27 -14.53
CA LYS A 350 -12.06 -14.87 -14.99
C LYS A 350 -10.94 -14.14 -14.26
N ASN A 351 -9.98 -14.92 -13.77
CA ASN A 351 -8.72 -14.49 -13.17
C ASN A 351 -7.58 -15.37 -13.72
N GLU A 352 -7.63 -15.63 -15.03
CA GLU A 352 -6.60 -16.32 -15.79
C GLU A 352 -5.28 -15.52 -15.72
N PRO A 353 -4.11 -16.16 -15.85
CA PRO A 353 -2.84 -15.42 -15.83
C PRO A 353 -2.85 -14.34 -16.92
N ASN A 354 -2.51 -13.11 -16.55
CA ASN A 354 -2.36 -12.04 -17.52
C ASN A 354 -1.17 -12.36 -18.45
N PRO A 355 -1.39 -12.59 -19.76
CA PRO A 355 -0.33 -12.97 -20.68
C PRO A 355 0.67 -11.83 -20.91
N GLN A 356 0.25 -10.58 -20.68
CA GLN A 356 1.05 -9.37 -20.91
C GLN A 356 1.81 -8.91 -19.66
N ARG A 357 1.74 -9.65 -18.54
CA ARG A 357 2.27 -9.18 -17.24
C ARG A 357 3.75 -8.79 -17.28
N PHE A 358 4.60 -9.61 -17.91
CA PHE A 358 6.04 -9.35 -17.93
C PHE A 358 6.40 -8.17 -18.82
N ASP A 359 5.71 -8.03 -19.94
CA ASP A 359 5.85 -6.90 -20.85
C ASP A 359 5.45 -5.60 -20.14
N ARG A 360 4.31 -5.60 -19.45
CA ARG A 360 3.83 -4.41 -18.73
C ARG A 360 4.77 -4.01 -17.57
N ILE A 361 5.32 -4.98 -16.83
CA ILE A 361 6.32 -4.73 -15.78
C ILE A 361 7.59 -4.08 -16.37
N ALA A 362 8.04 -4.54 -17.54
CA ALA A 362 9.20 -3.96 -18.21
C ALA A 362 8.95 -2.51 -18.64
N HIS A 363 7.70 -2.17 -18.94
CA HIS A 363 7.29 -0.85 -19.42
C HIS A 363 6.66 0.06 -18.35
N THR A 364 6.85 -0.25 -17.05
CA THR A 364 6.27 0.56 -15.97
C THR A 364 6.76 2.01 -16.03
N LYS A 365 8.03 2.24 -16.36
CA LYS A 365 8.63 3.59 -16.36
C LYS A 365 7.98 4.49 -17.42
N GLU A 366 7.67 3.91 -18.58
CA GLU A 366 7.05 4.58 -19.72
C GLU A 366 5.56 4.86 -19.45
N THR A 367 4.88 3.94 -18.77
CA THR A 367 3.41 3.95 -18.65
C THR A 367 2.90 4.53 -17.34
N MET A 368 3.70 4.62 -16.26
CA MET A 368 3.17 4.99 -14.95
C MET A 368 2.53 6.39 -14.88
N LEU A 369 2.96 7.31 -15.76
CA LEU A 369 2.42 8.67 -15.82
C LEU A 369 1.20 8.79 -16.75
N SER A 370 0.94 7.79 -17.60
CA SER A 370 -0.17 7.77 -18.57
C SER A 370 -1.22 6.69 -18.28
N ASP A 371 -0.93 5.74 -17.40
CA ASP A 371 -1.87 4.76 -16.87
C ASP A 371 -1.88 4.79 -15.34
N GLY A 372 -2.96 5.33 -14.76
CA GLY A 372 -3.13 5.45 -13.34
C GLY A 372 -4.37 6.23 -12.93
N LEU A 373 -4.31 6.97 -11.83
CA LEU A 373 -5.42 7.80 -11.35
C LEU A 373 -5.91 8.81 -12.39
N ASN A 374 -4.99 9.39 -13.16
CA ASN A 374 -5.32 10.38 -14.19
C ASN A 374 -6.12 9.83 -15.37
N THR A 375 -6.09 8.52 -15.61
CA THR A 375 -6.83 7.84 -16.69
C THR A 375 -7.88 6.87 -16.14
N LEU A 376 -8.16 6.93 -14.83
CA LEU A 376 -9.13 6.08 -14.19
C LEU A 376 -10.54 6.41 -14.69
N SER A 377 -11.17 5.43 -15.35
CA SER A 377 -12.55 5.52 -15.83
C SER A 377 -13.37 4.32 -15.37
N TYR A 378 -14.54 4.63 -14.79
CA TYR A 378 -15.49 3.68 -14.20
C TYR A 378 -16.85 4.37 -14.00
N LYS A 379 -17.88 3.57 -13.73
CA LYS A 379 -19.21 4.03 -13.33
C LYS A 379 -19.61 3.37 -12.02
N VAL A 380 -19.96 4.18 -11.02
CA VAL A 380 -20.60 3.66 -9.80
C VAL A 380 -22.04 3.27 -10.15
N LEU A 381 -22.38 2.01 -9.89
CA LEU A 381 -23.72 1.47 -10.13
C LEU A 381 -24.56 1.47 -8.86
N ASP A 382 -23.94 1.19 -7.71
CA ASP A 382 -24.63 1.10 -6.43
C ASP A 382 -23.66 1.33 -5.25
N ILE A 383 -24.18 1.86 -4.14
CA ILE A 383 -23.47 2.08 -2.88
C ILE A 383 -24.32 1.58 -1.72
N GLU A 384 -23.88 0.50 -1.08
CA GLU A 384 -24.57 -0.13 0.04
C GLU A 384 -23.77 0.13 1.34
N ARG A 385 -24.34 0.92 2.27
CA ARG A 385 -23.74 1.13 3.60
C ARG A 385 -24.26 0.09 4.59
N ASN A 386 -23.57 -1.04 4.65
CA ASN A 386 -23.86 -2.11 5.61
C ASN A 386 -23.33 -1.75 7.01
N PRO A 387 -23.78 -2.39 8.09
CA PRO A 387 -23.27 -2.10 9.44
C PRO A 387 -21.74 -2.19 9.55
N LEU A 388 -21.15 -3.21 8.92
CA LEU A 388 -19.73 -3.55 9.06
C LEU A 388 -18.83 -3.05 7.91
N TYR A 389 -19.39 -2.58 6.79
CA TYR A 389 -18.61 -2.14 5.64
C TYR A 389 -19.46 -1.31 4.67
N THR A 390 -18.80 -0.50 3.83
CA THR A 390 -19.42 0.12 2.67
C THR A 390 -19.07 -0.70 1.43
N LYS A 391 -20.07 -1.13 0.67
CA LYS A 391 -19.88 -1.84 -0.60
C LYS A 391 -20.19 -0.90 -1.75
N ILE A 392 -19.25 -0.78 -2.68
CA ILE A 392 -19.39 0.07 -3.86
C ILE A 392 -19.32 -0.83 -5.08
N THR A 393 -20.44 -0.98 -5.77
CA THR A 393 -20.51 -1.78 -7.00
C THR A 393 -20.24 -0.90 -8.20
N VAL A 394 -19.23 -1.28 -8.99
CA VAL A 394 -18.72 -0.45 -10.08
C VAL A 394 -18.61 -1.23 -11.40
N ASP A 395 -18.96 -0.57 -12.49
CA ASP A 395 -18.59 -0.99 -13.84
C ASP A 395 -17.25 -0.35 -14.21
N ILE A 396 -16.28 -1.18 -14.58
CA ILE A 396 -14.91 -0.76 -14.91
C ILE A 396 -14.59 -0.94 -16.40
N GLY A 397 -15.59 -1.27 -17.22
CA GLY A 397 -15.43 -1.59 -18.63
C GLY A 397 -14.77 -2.94 -18.89
N THR A 398 -14.18 -3.08 -20.07
CA THR A 398 -13.49 -4.28 -20.55
C THR A 398 -12.04 -3.97 -20.92
N PRO A 399 -11.17 -5.00 -21.01
CA PRO A 399 -9.88 -4.85 -21.66
C PRO A 399 -10.06 -4.19 -23.04
N SER A 400 -9.27 -3.15 -23.31
CA SER A 400 -9.28 -2.39 -24.56
C SER A 400 -8.31 -2.97 -25.57
#